data_AF-O18522-F1
#
_entry.id   AF-O18522-F1
#
_cell.length_a   1.000
_cell.length_b   1.000
_cell.length_c   1.000
_cell.angle_alpha   90.00
_cell.angle_beta   90.00
_cell.angle_gamma   90.00
#
_symmetry.space_group_name_H-M   'P 1'
#
loop_
_entity.id
_entity.type
_entity.pdbx_description
1 polymer ?
#
loop_
_entity_poly.entity_id
_entity_poly.type
_entity_poly.pdbx_seq_one_letter_code
_entity_poly.pdbx_strand_id
1 'polypeptide(L)' 'CRHNFYSVRVAKCWNSLPTELVQATSQESFKRKLDLFLRTKDNILL' A
#
# COMPACT_ATOMS: atom_id res chain seq x y z
N CYS A 1 14.18 -6.07 -21.51
CA CYS A 1 13.14 -5.12 -21.02
C CYS A 1 12.07 -5.89 -20.25
N ARG A 2 11.86 -5.62 -18.95
CA ARG A 2 10.83 -6.32 -18.16
C ARG A 2 9.48 -5.66 -18.37
N HIS A 3 8.74 -6.08 -19.40
CA HIS A 3 7.46 -5.48 -19.81
C HIS A 3 6.43 -5.39 -18.66
N ASN A 4 6.53 -6.26 -17.64
CA ASN A 4 5.56 -6.35 -16.55
C ASN A 4 6.07 -5.84 -15.19
N PHE A 5 7.24 -5.20 -15.14
CA PHE A 5 7.89 -4.89 -13.87
C PHE A 5 7.12 -3.86 -13.03
N TYR A 6 6.47 -2.89 -13.67
CA TYR A 6 5.62 -1.93 -12.96
C TYR A 6 4.31 -2.57 -12.51
N SER A 7 3.63 -3.27 -13.40
CA SER A 7 2.35 -3.94 -13.12
C SER A 7 2.48 -4.93 -11.96
N VAL A 8 3.55 -5.73 -11.94
CA VAL A 8 3.82 -6.70 -10.86
C VAL A 8 4.08 -6.01 -9.53
N ARG A 9 4.84 -4.91 -9.52
CA ARG A 9 5.12 -4.17 -8.27
C ARG A 9 3.87 -3.49 -7.73
N VAL A 10 3.08 -2.86 -8.59
CA VAL A 10 1.83 -2.22 -8.20
C VAL A 10 0.85 -3.25 -7.64
N ALA A 11 0.63 -4.36 -8.35
CA ALA A 11 -0.25 -5.43 -7.89
C ALA A 11 0.23 -6.03 -6.56
N LYS A 12 1.53 -6.26 -6.40
CA LYS A 12 2.09 -6.79 -5.16
C LYS A 12 1.89 -5.84 -3.98
N CYS A 13 2.16 -4.55 -4.15
CA CYS A 13 1.94 -3.55 -3.10
C CYS A 13 0.46 -3.44 -2.74
N TRP A 14 -0.42 -3.41 -3.74
CA TRP A 14 -1.87 -3.35 -3.54
C TRP A 14 -2.40 -4.57 -2.77
N ASN A 15 -1.97 -5.77 -3.16
CA ASN A 15 -2.37 -7.02 -2.51
C ASN A 15 -1.80 -7.20 -1.09
N SER A 16 -0.79 -6.40 -0.71
CA SER A 16 -0.21 -6.42 0.64
C SER A 16 -0.90 -5.47 1.62
N LEU A 17 -1.89 -4.70 1.15
CA LEU A 17 -2.61 -3.76 2.01
C LEU A 17 -3.55 -4.51 2.98
N PRO A 18 -3.61 -4.10 4.27
CA PRO A 18 -4.57 -4.64 5.22
C PRO A 18 -6.01 -4.38 4.80
N THR A 19 -6.91 -5.33 5.09
CA THR A 19 -8.33 -5.20 4.76
C THR A 19 -8.98 -3.98 5.42
N GLU A 20 -8.59 -3.63 6.65
CA GLU A 20 -9.13 -2.48 7.39
C GLU A 20 -8.73 -1.13 6.78
N LEU A 21 -7.64 -1.12 6.02
CA LEU A 21 -7.19 0.03 5.24
C LEU A 21 -8.02 0.12 3.96
N VAL A 22 -8.16 -0.98 3.21
CA VAL A 22 -8.94 -1.03 1.96
C VAL A 22 -10.42 -0.72 2.19
N GLN A 23 -10.98 -1.16 3.33
CA GLN A 23 -12.38 -0.96 3.71
C GLN A 23 -12.65 0.38 4.41
N ALA A 24 -11.75 1.35 4.33
CA ALA A 24 -11.97 2.67 4.91
C ALA A 24 -13.20 3.35 4.26
N THR A 25 -14.08 3.90 5.10
CA THR A 25 -15.38 4.48 4.68
C THR A 25 -15.27 5.87 4.07
N SER A 26 -14.08 6.48 4.06
CA SER A 26 -13.82 7.77 3.41
C SER A 26 -12.43 7.81 2.80
N GLN A 27 -12.29 8.63 1.74
CA GLN A 27 -11.02 8.80 1.05
C GLN A 27 -9.94 9.39 1.96
N GLU A 28 -10.29 10.31 2.86
CA GLU A 28 -9.34 10.90 3.82
C GLU A 28 -8.89 9.88 4.87
N SER A 29 -9.80 9.02 5.35
CA SER A 29 -9.46 7.92 6.25
C SER A 29 -8.53 6.91 5.57
N PHE A 30 -8.81 6.58 4.31
CA PHE A 30 -7.96 5.73 3.48
C PHE A 30 -6.54 6.33 3.33
N LYS A 31 -6.44 7.59 2.90
CA LYS A 31 -5.15 8.29 2.70
C LYS A 31 -4.31 8.30 3.98
N ARG A 32 -4.93 8.65 5.12
CA ARG A 32 -4.24 8.70 6.42
C ARG A 32 -3.72 7.33 6.86
N LYS A 33 -4.55 6.29 6.74
CA LYS A 33 -4.15 4.91 7.08
C LYS A 33 -3.05 4.40 6.16
N LEU A 34 -3.11 4.72 4.88
CA LEU A 34 -2.08 4.38 3.90
C LEU A 34 -0.74 5.05 4.20
N ASP A 35 -0.74 6.35 4.51
CA ASP A 35 0.50 7.08 4.85
C ASP A 35 1.16 6.48 6.11
N LEU A 36 0.38 6.17 7.14
CA LEU A 36 0.87 5.47 8.34
C LEU A 36 1.44 4.09 8.00
N PHE A 37 0.72 3.28 7.23
CA PHE A 37 1.15 1.94 6.84
C PHE A 37 2.49 1.96 6.08
N LEU A 38 2.64 2.89 5.12
CA LEU A 38 3.86 3.01 4.32
C LEU A 38 5.05 3.49 5.18
N ARG A 39 4.84 4.49 6.05
CA ARG A 39 5.88 4.96 6.99
C ARG A 39 6.33 3.83 7.92
N THR A 40 5.41 3.08 8.51
CA THR A 40 5.77 1.97 9.40
C THR A 40 6.50 0.87 8.64
N LYS A 41 6.05 0.51 7.44
CA LYS A 41 6.72 -0.50 6.60
C LYS A 41 8.16 -0.10 6.27
N ASP A 42 8.39 1.17 5.97
CA ASP A 42 9.73 1.67 5.62
C ASP A 42 10.66 1.76 6.85
N ASN A 43 10.11 2.04 8.04
CA ASN A 43 10.88 1.98 9.30
C ASN A 43 11.22 0.55 9.76
N ILE A 44 10.43 -0.46 9.38
CA ILE A 44 10.72 -1.89 9.69
C ILE A 44 11.76 -2.48 8.72
N LEU A 45 11.95 -1.85 7.56
CA LEU A 45 12.88 -2.31 6.51
C LEU A 45 14.26 -1.64 6.59
N LEU A 46 14.51 -0.78 7.58
CA LEU A 46 15.80 -0.18 7.94
C LEU A 46 16.39 -0.88 9.17
#